data_AF-A0AAN8A7V9-F1
#
_entry.id   AF-A0AAN8A7V9-F1
#
_cell.length_a   1.000
_cell.length_b   1.000
_cell.length_c   1.000
_cell.angle_alpha   90.00
_cell.angle_beta   90.00
_cell.angle_gamma   90.00
#
_symmetry.space_group_name_H-M   'P 1'
#
loop_
_entity.id
_entity.type
_entity.pdbx_description
1 polymer ?
#
loop_
_entity_poly.entity_id
_entity_poly.type
_entity_poly.pdbx_seq_one_letter_code
_entity_poly.pdbx_strand_id
1 'polypeptide(L)'
;MTFPKKYSISESIQTIKPLLPPKLITFDAYNTLYCSSIPVLEQYASIARKYGIIIDPNNLVKRFPECFKKLTKIHPNYGKYTNITGDEWWSILIKDLFQPHDVPQDMISEIVTHFKTKKAYSTYPDIIEFIKAIKLKYPDIILGVISNTDPAVYDLLKNLNLFQYFTPYTYFSYDLEISKPNPKIFDYVINDVLKKNPEITNGLLDRQSLLKHCWHIGDEIEKDMLAAENAGWNGILVDRLDKHGYLGDYSSKRSMTEHELLLDKIDQHVQNIWEICHAKDWFVQLNERTFVVPNIRVVKHIFLQE
;
A
#
# COMPACT_ATOMS: atom_id res chain seq x y z
N MET A 1 -11.31 26.83 -8.75
CA MET A 1 -11.56 25.75 -9.72
C MET A 1 -12.67 24.89 -9.18
N THR A 2 -13.52 24.32 -10.03
CA THR A 2 -14.56 23.39 -9.60
C THR A 2 -13.97 21.97 -9.56
N PHE A 3 -14.10 21.32 -8.42
CA PHE A 3 -13.73 19.92 -8.19
C PHE A 3 -14.98 19.13 -7.77
N PRO A 4 -15.04 17.80 -7.97
CA PRO A 4 -14.05 16.94 -8.61
C PRO A 4 -13.91 17.21 -10.11
N LYS A 5 -12.76 16.86 -10.71
CA LYS A 5 -12.55 16.96 -12.16
C LYS A 5 -11.86 15.71 -12.71
N LYS A 6 -12.44 15.13 -13.75
CA LYS A 6 -11.89 13.98 -14.49
C LYS A 6 -10.96 14.47 -15.60
N TYR A 7 -9.84 13.79 -15.78
CA TYR A 7 -8.85 14.07 -16.81
C TYR A 7 -8.47 12.76 -17.51
N SER A 8 -8.46 12.77 -18.85
CA SER A 8 -7.81 11.72 -19.64
C SER A 8 -6.35 12.10 -19.88
N ILE A 9 -5.42 11.13 -19.82
CA ILE A 9 -4.02 11.34 -20.21
C ILE A 9 -3.85 11.36 -21.73
N SER A 10 -4.84 10.86 -22.49
CA SER A 10 -4.85 10.88 -23.96
C SER A 10 -5.23 12.24 -24.54
N GLU A 11 -5.82 13.11 -23.73
CA GLU A 11 -6.25 14.46 -24.13
C GLU A 11 -5.19 15.47 -23.68
N SER A 12 -4.87 16.46 -24.52
CA SER A 12 -3.74 17.37 -24.32
C SER A 12 -3.67 17.95 -22.88
N ILE A 13 -2.51 17.74 -22.24
CA ILE A 13 -2.20 17.99 -20.81
C ILE A 13 -2.25 19.49 -20.40
N GLN A 14 -2.54 20.40 -21.34
CA GLN A 14 -2.61 21.85 -21.12
C GLN A 14 -3.63 22.29 -20.04
N THR A 15 -4.46 21.38 -19.53
CA THR A 15 -5.54 21.68 -18.57
C THR A 15 -5.30 21.23 -17.13
N ILE A 16 -4.22 20.50 -16.84
CA ILE A 16 -3.81 20.22 -15.46
C ILE A 16 -3.00 21.43 -14.99
N LYS A 17 -3.52 22.21 -14.03
CA LYS A 17 -2.73 23.30 -13.43
C LYS A 17 -1.39 22.72 -12.95
N PRO A 18 -0.26 23.44 -13.13
CA PRO A 18 1.05 22.87 -12.86
C PRO A 18 1.12 22.43 -11.40
N LEU A 19 1.16 21.11 -11.20
CA LEU A 19 1.46 20.51 -9.92
C LEU A 19 2.91 20.86 -9.60
N LEU A 20 3.15 21.22 -8.34
CA LEU A 20 4.51 21.52 -7.90
C LEU A 20 5.38 20.28 -8.09
N PRO A 21 6.60 20.41 -8.65
CA PRO A 21 7.49 19.28 -8.89
C PRO A 21 7.71 18.47 -7.61
N PRO A 22 7.60 17.14 -7.62
CA PRO A 22 7.77 16.36 -6.39
C PRO A 22 9.22 16.41 -5.91
N LYS A 23 9.42 16.65 -4.61
CA LYS A 23 10.73 16.52 -3.94
C LYS A 23 10.81 15.24 -3.12
N LEU A 24 9.66 14.76 -2.62
CA LEU A 24 9.51 13.52 -1.86
C LEU A 24 8.27 12.79 -2.35
N ILE A 25 8.41 11.51 -2.70
CA ILE A 25 7.30 10.60 -2.96
C ILE A 25 7.45 9.40 -2.04
N THR A 26 6.40 9.12 -1.28
CA THR A 26 6.32 7.92 -0.45
C THR A 26 5.18 7.02 -0.92
N PHE A 27 5.34 5.72 -0.72
CA PHE A 27 4.35 4.73 -1.11
C PHE A 27 3.86 3.97 0.12
N ASP A 28 2.58 3.58 0.15
CA ASP A 28 2.22 2.37 0.89
C ASP A 28 2.83 1.14 0.20
N ALA A 29 2.92 0.02 0.92
CA ALA A 29 3.56 -1.19 0.42
C ALA A 29 2.57 -2.15 -0.24
N TYR A 30 1.67 -2.72 0.56
CA TYR A 30 0.72 -3.75 0.11
C TYR A 30 -0.39 -3.12 -0.74
N ASN A 31 -0.87 -3.83 -1.76
CA ASN A 31 -1.80 -3.35 -2.80
C ASN A 31 -1.38 -2.12 -3.61
N THR A 32 -0.32 -1.44 -3.21
CA THR A 32 0.28 -0.29 -3.91
C THR A 32 1.48 -0.71 -4.74
N LEU A 33 2.55 -1.20 -4.12
CA LEU A 33 3.76 -1.67 -4.80
C LEU A 33 3.65 -3.14 -5.24
N TYR A 34 3.07 -3.97 -4.38
CA TYR A 34 2.87 -5.41 -4.62
C TYR A 34 1.56 -5.87 -4.01
N CYS A 35 1.03 -7.00 -4.46
CA CYS A 35 -0.07 -7.70 -3.79
C CYS A 35 0.12 -9.22 -3.93
N SER A 36 -0.82 -9.99 -3.38
CA SER A 36 -0.73 -11.45 -3.44
C SER A 36 -0.84 -11.97 -4.88
N SER A 37 -0.07 -13.02 -5.20
CA SER A 37 -0.06 -13.62 -6.54
C SER A 37 -1.40 -14.29 -6.87
N ILE A 38 -2.02 -14.90 -5.87
CA ILE A 38 -3.41 -15.39 -5.82
C ILE A 38 -3.99 -15.06 -4.43
N PRO A 39 -5.31 -15.14 -4.19
CA PRO A 39 -5.90 -14.81 -2.88
C PRO A 39 -5.23 -15.54 -1.71
N VAL A 40 -5.02 -14.84 -0.60
CA VAL A 40 -4.20 -15.30 0.54
C VAL A 40 -4.66 -16.65 1.07
N LEU A 41 -5.98 -16.82 1.22
CA LEU A 41 -6.57 -18.05 1.80
C LEU A 41 -6.58 -19.21 0.81
N GLU A 42 -6.52 -18.95 -0.50
CA GLU A 42 -6.29 -19.99 -1.50
C GLU A 42 -4.87 -20.55 -1.38
N GLN A 43 -3.88 -19.69 -1.13
CA GLN A 43 -2.50 -20.12 -0.88
C GLN A 43 -2.41 -20.99 0.39
N TYR A 44 -3.11 -20.59 1.46
CA TYR A 44 -3.19 -21.38 2.70
C TYR A 44 -3.76 -22.77 2.42
N ALA A 45 -4.89 -22.85 1.73
CA ALA A 45 -5.52 -24.13 1.38
C ALA A 45 -4.64 -24.98 0.45
N SER A 46 -3.94 -24.36 -0.50
CA SER A 46 -3.01 -25.03 -1.41
C SER A 46 -1.84 -25.68 -0.66
N ILE A 47 -1.25 -24.97 0.32
CA ILE A 47 -0.19 -25.52 1.16
C ILE A 47 -0.75 -26.62 2.07
N ALA A 48 -1.89 -26.39 2.71
CA ALA A 48 -2.53 -27.35 3.62
C ALA A 48 -2.83 -28.70 2.96
N ARG A 49 -3.16 -28.72 1.66
CA ARG A 49 -3.37 -29.94 0.89
C ARG A 49 -2.16 -30.87 0.90
N LYS A 50 -0.93 -30.34 0.92
CA LYS A 50 0.31 -31.14 1.00
C LYS A 50 0.42 -31.91 2.32
N TYR A 51 -0.23 -31.42 3.35
CA TYR A 51 -0.29 -32.01 4.70
C TYR A 51 -1.57 -32.82 4.93
N GLY A 52 -2.32 -33.14 3.86
CA GLY A 52 -3.55 -33.95 3.93
C GLY A 52 -4.80 -33.20 4.38
N ILE A 53 -4.74 -31.87 4.58
CA ILE A 53 -5.89 -31.06 4.94
C ILE A 53 -6.53 -30.48 3.67
N ILE A 54 -7.73 -30.95 3.34
CA ILE A 54 -8.53 -30.45 2.21
C ILE A 54 -9.62 -29.54 2.76
N ILE A 55 -9.53 -28.25 2.43
CA ILE A 55 -10.47 -27.22 2.88
C ILE A 55 -10.83 -26.29 1.73
N ASP A 56 -12.09 -25.85 1.69
CA ASP A 56 -12.52 -24.76 0.81
C ASP A 56 -11.95 -23.42 1.33
N PRO A 57 -11.16 -22.68 0.54
CA PRO A 57 -10.65 -21.36 0.90
C PRO A 57 -11.75 -20.41 1.42
N ASN A 58 -12.97 -20.50 0.91
CA ASN A 58 -14.08 -19.65 1.34
C ASN A 58 -14.45 -19.86 2.82
N ASN A 59 -14.23 -21.05 3.37
CA ASN A 59 -14.43 -21.31 4.80
C ASN A 59 -13.39 -20.59 5.65
N LEU A 60 -12.15 -20.47 5.15
CA LEU A 60 -11.10 -19.69 5.80
C LEU A 60 -11.40 -18.19 5.71
N VAL A 61 -11.81 -17.70 4.53
CA VAL A 61 -12.17 -16.29 4.30
C VAL A 61 -13.26 -15.83 5.26
N LYS A 62 -14.33 -16.62 5.43
CA LYS A 62 -15.45 -16.30 6.35
C LYS A 62 -15.00 -16.14 7.80
N ARG A 63 -13.98 -16.89 8.22
CA ARG A 63 -13.48 -16.91 9.61
C ARG A 63 -12.40 -15.89 9.88
N PHE A 64 -11.67 -15.50 8.85
CA PHE A 64 -10.52 -14.61 8.96
C PHE A 64 -10.82 -13.32 9.73
N PRO A 65 -11.92 -12.57 9.47
CA PRO A 65 -12.18 -11.33 10.19
C PRO A 65 -12.31 -11.52 11.70
N GLU A 66 -13.00 -12.57 12.14
CA GLU A 66 -13.18 -12.85 13.57
C GLU A 66 -11.87 -13.29 14.23
N CYS A 67 -11.16 -14.25 13.61
CA CYS A 67 -9.87 -14.74 14.11
C CYS A 67 -8.84 -13.60 14.19
N PHE A 68 -8.73 -12.79 13.14
CA PHE A 68 -7.80 -11.66 13.08
C PHE A 68 -8.13 -10.61 14.14
N LYS A 69 -9.40 -10.24 14.29
CA LYS A 69 -9.85 -9.25 15.29
C LYS A 69 -9.61 -9.76 16.71
N LYS A 70 -9.97 -11.01 17.01
CA LYS A 70 -9.72 -11.65 18.30
C LYS A 70 -8.24 -11.63 18.64
N LEU A 71 -7.39 -12.05 17.70
CA LEU A 71 -5.96 -12.13 17.93
C LEU A 71 -5.32 -10.75 18.09
N THR A 72 -5.72 -9.77 17.27
CA THR A 72 -5.25 -8.38 17.38
C THR A 72 -5.62 -7.75 18.73
N LYS A 73 -6.77 -8.13 19.30
CA LYS A 73 -7.18 -7.66 20.64
C LYS A 73 -6.30 -8.25 21.76
N ILE A 74 -5.93 -9.53 21.64
CA ILE A 74 -5.12 -10.24 22.65
C ILE A 74 -3.65 -9.87 22.52
N HIS A 75 -3.15 -9.83 21.29
CA HIS A 75 -1.76 -9.59 20.92
C HIS A 75 -1.69 -8.41 19.94
N PRO A 76 -1.86 -7.16 20.41
CA PRO A 76 -1.83 -5.98 19.55
C PRO A 76 -0.45 -5.79 18.90
N ASN A 77 -0.44 -5.07 17.77
CA ASN A 77 0.77 -4.78 16.99
C ASN A 77 1.64 -6.03 16.74
N TYR A 78 1.00 -7.08 16.23
CA TYR A 78 1.66 -8.34 15.85
C TYR A 78 2.49 -8.97 16.98
N GLY A 79 2.02 -8.82 18.23
CA GLY A 79 2.65 -9.45 19.39
C GLY A 79 3.74 -8.62 20.07
N LYS A 80 4.04 -7.41 19.58
CA LYS A 80 5.15 -6.54 20.06
C LYS A 80 5.17 -6.37 21.58
N TYR A 81 4.00 -6.29 22.21
CA TYR A 81 3.86 -6.01 23.64
C TYR A 81 3.46 -7.23 24.49
N THR A 82 3.44 -8.43 23.89
CA THR A 82 2.90 -9.63 24.53
C THR A 82 3.86 -10.82 24.47
N ASN A 83 5.16 -10.56 24.35
CA ASN A 83 6.23 -11.57 24.35
C ASN A 83 6.10 -12.64 23.26
N ILE A 84 5.52 -12.30 22.10
CA ILE A 84 5.54 -13.17 20.92
C ILE A 84 6.07 -12.39 19.72
N THR A 85 6.74 -13.10 18.83
CA THR A 85 7.22 -12.60 17.54
C THR A 85 6.08 -12.49 16.53
N GLY A 86 6.31 -11.76 15.43
CA GLY A 86 5.35 -11.70 14.32
C GLY A 86 5.08 -13.07 13.71
N ASP A 87 6.09 -13.94 13.61
CA ASP A 87 5.93 -15.31 13.12
C ASP A 87 5.03 -16.15 14.04
N GLU A 88 5.19 -16.03 15.35
CA GLU A 88 4.33 -16.68 16.34
C GLU A 88 2.91 -16.13 16.29
N TRP A 89 2.75 -14.82 16.11
CA TRP A 89 1.44 -14.18 15.92
C TRP A 89 0.71 -14.78 14.71
N TRP A 90 1.36 -14.84 13.55
CA TRP A 90 0.78 -15.46 12.35
C TRP A 90 0.54 -16.96 12.53
N SER A 91 1.42 -17.66 13.25
CA SER A 91 1.26 -19.08 13.57
C SER A 91 -0.01 -19.36 14.38
N ILE A 92 -0.31 -18.53 15.39
CA ILE A 92 -1.53 -18.63 16.20
C ILE A 92 -2.75 -18.37 15.31
N LEU A 93 -2.71 -17.35 14.44
CA LEU A 93 -3.82 -17.06 13.53
C LEU A 93 -4.12 -18.25 12.60
N ILE A 94 -3.08 -18.83 12.00
CA ILE A 94 -3.21 -19.99 11.12
C ILE A 94 -3.84 -21.15 11.88
N LYS A 95 -3.37 -21.46 13.09
CA LYS A 95 -3.93 -22.55 13.91
C LYS A 95 -5.42 -22.33 14.23
N ASP A 96 -5.81 -21.11 14.59
CA ASP A 96 -7.21 -20.74 14.87
C ASP A 96 -8.10 -20.81 13.62
N LEU A 97 -7.58 -20.38 12.46
CA LEU A 97 -8.28 -20.42 11.17
C LEU A 97 -8.63 -21.83 10.70
N PHE A 98 -7.75 -22.79 10.96
CA PHE A 98 -7.89 -24.16 10.48
C PHE A 98 -8.65 -25.09 11.45
N GLN A 99 -9.07 -24.63 12.65
CA GLN A 99 -9.89 -25.45 13.53
C GLN A 99 -11.16 -25.99 12.81
N PRO A 100 -11.66 -27.20 13.07
CA PRO A 100 -11.20 -28.15 14.08
C PRO A 100 -10.09 -29.09 13.58
N HIS A 101 -9.46 -28.82 12.43
CA HIS A 101 -8.34 -29.64 11.97
C HIS A 101 -7.18 -29.56 12.95
N ASP A 102 -6.52 -30.71 13.16
CA ASP A 102 -5.21 -30.73 13.82
C ASP A 102 -4.16 -30.27 12.81
N VAL A 103 -3.52 -29.15 13.10
CA VAL A 103 -2.64 -28.45 12.15
C VAL A 103 -1.18 -28.79 12.48
N PRO A 104 -0.45 -29.51 11.60
CA PRO A 104 0.95 -29.82 11.83
C PRO A 104 1.81 -28.56 11.92
N GLN A 105 2.79 -28.54 12.82
CA GLN A 105 3.71 -27.42 12.98
C GLN A 105 4.50 -27.11 11.69
N ASP A 106 4.84 -28.14 10.92
CA ASP A 106 5.53 -27.98 9.63
C ASP A 106 4.67 -27.25 8.60
N MET A 107 3.34 -27.48 8.60
CA MET A 107 2.40 -26.75 7.73
C MET A 107 2.37 -25.27 8.08
N ILE A 108 2.30 -24.94 9.37
CA ILE A 108 2.30 -23.56 9.86
C ILE A 108 3.61 -22.87 9.45
N SER A 109 4.74 -23.55 9.68
CA SER A 109 6.07 -23.05 9.34
C SER A 109 6.25 -22.82 7.83
N GLU A 110 5.72 -23.73 6.99
CA GLU A 110 5.71 -23.57 5.53
C GLU A 110 4.86 -22.37 5.10
N ILE A 111 3.66 -22.19 5.66
CA ILE A 111 2.81 -21.02 5.35
C ILE A 111 3.52 -19.73 5.76
N VAL A 112 4.01 -19.61 6.99
CA VAL A 112 4.71 -18.40 7.47
C VAL A 112 5.92 -18.09 6.60
N THR A 113 6.71 -19.11 6.23
CA THR A 113 7.88 -18.92 5.35
C THR A 113 7.47 -18.53 3.93
N HIS A 114 6.43 -19.14 3.37
CA HIS A 114 5.93 -18.86 2.02
C HIS A 114 5.57 -17.37 1.86
N PHE A 115 4.89 -16.81 2.86
CA PHE A 115 4.49 -15.39 2.92
C PHE A 115 5.64 -14.42 3.24
N LYS A 116 6.90 -14.88 3.27
CA LYS A 116 8.09 -14.00 3.25
C LYS A 116 8.74 -13.90 1.87
N THR A 117 8.19 -14.60 0.87
CA THR A 117 8.86 -14.80 -0.42
C THR A 117 8.03 -14.27 -1.59
N LYS A 118 8.70 -14.11 -2.74
CA LYS A 118 8.07 -13.83 -4.04
C LYS A 118 7.12 -14.93 -4.55
N LYS A 119 6.98 -16.06 -3.85
CA LYS A 119 5.99 -17.09 -4.20
C LYS A 119 4.58 -16.67 -3.78
N ALA A 120 4.47 -15.87 -2.73
CA ALA A 120 3.19 -15.40 -2.22
C ALA A 120 2.72 -14.09 -2.84
N TYR A 121 3.67 -13.30 -3.34
CA TYR A 121 3.44 -11.93 -3.78
C TYR A 121 4.13 -11.63 -5.11
N SER A 122 3.52 -10.71 -5.86
CA SER A 122 4.12 -10.13 -7.06
C SER A 122 4.01 -8.61 -7.04
N THR A 123 5.04 -7.94 -7.55
CA THR A 123 5.06 -6.49 -7.79
C THR A 123 4.18 -6.13 -8.98
N TYR A 124 3.53 -4.96 -8.94
CA TYR A 124 2.82 -4.44 -10.12
C TYR A 124 3.80 -4.08 -11.26
N PRO A 125 3.48 -4.39 -12.54
CA PRO A 125 4.43 -4.22 -13.64
C PRO A 125 4.92 -2.79 -13.89
N ASP A 126 4.14 -1.79 -13.50
CA ASP A 126 4.39 -0.37 -13.77
C ASP A 126 5.27 0.34 -12.71
N ILE A 127 5.62 -0.33 -11.60
CA ILE A 127 6.39 0.27 -10.51
C ILE A 127 7.83 0.60 -10.92
N ILE A 128 8.54 -0.37 -11.50
CA ILE A 128 9.96 -0.20 -11.82
C ILE A 128 10.15 0.83 -12.94
N GLU A 129 9.26 0.84 -13.93
CA GLU A 129 9.26 1.84 -14.99
C GLU A 129 9.05 3.24 -14.41
N PHE A 130 8.06 3.41 -13.53
CA PHE A 130 7.80 4.67 -12.84
C PHE A 130 9.03 5.16 -12.07
N ILE A 131 9.64 4.30 -11.23
CA ILE A 131 10.81 4.66 -10.41
C ILE A 131 11.97 5.14 -11.29
N LYS A 132 12.24 4.45 -12.41
CA LYS A 132 13.29 4.85 -13.35
C LYS A 132 12.99 6.19 -14.01
N ALA A 133 11.76 6.38 -14.48
CA ALA A 133 11.36 7.60 -15.19
C ALA A 133 11.35 8.83 -14.26
N ILE A 134 10.83 8.68 -13.03
CA ILE A 134 10.78 9.80 -12.09
C ILE A 134 12.18 10.22 -11.61
N LYS A 135 13.08 9.25 -11.39
CA LYS A 135 14.49 9.52 -11.06
C LYS A 135 15.25 10.16 -12.22
N LEU A 136 14.92 9.81 -13.46
CA LEU A 136 15.51 10.46 -14.63
C LEU A 136 15.09 11.92 -14.73
N LYS A 137 13.81 12.23 -14.50
CA LYS A 137 13.30 13.61 -14.58
C LYS A 137 13.70 14.46 -13.37
N TYR A 138 13.73 13.86 -12.18
CA TYR A 138 14.08 14.53 -10.92
C TYR A 138 15.19 13.74 -10.21
N PRO A 139 16.48 13.94 -10.57
CA PRO A 139 17.59 13.15 -10.01
C PRO A 139 17.67 13.16 -8.48
N ASP A 140 17.36 14.30 -7.87
CA ASP A 140 17.42 14.51 -6.42
C ASP A 140 16.12 14.12 -5.68
N ILE A 141 15.13 13.56 -6.38
CA ILE A 141 13.86 13.16 -5.74
C ILE A 141 14.12 12.07 -4.70
N ILE A 142 13.49 12.22 -3.55
CA ILE A 142 13.52 11.20 -2.51
C ILE A 142 12.32 10.26 -2.72
N LEU A 143 12.59 8.96 -2.76
CA LEU A 143 11.57 7.92 -2.79
C LEU A 143 11.61 7.15 -1.48
N GLY A 144 10.44 6.92 -0.88
CA GLY A 144 10.33 6.20 0.39
C GLY A 144 9.08 5.32 0.49
N VAL A 145 8.96 4.61 1.60
CA VAL A 145 7.78 3.78 1.93
C VAL A 145 7.29 4.19 3.31
N ILE A 146 5.97 4.38 3.45
CA ILE A 146 5.29 4.54 4.73
C ILE A 146 4.19 3.47 4.77
N SER A 147 4.33 2.44 5.62
CA SER A 147 3.36 1.35 5.65
C SER A 147 2.99 0.88 7.06
N ASN A 148 1.69 0.56 7.23
CA ASN A 148 1.19 -0.07 8.44
C ASN A 148 1.34 -1.59 8.31
N THR A 149 2.42 -2.13 8.85
CA THR A 149 2.81 -3.51 8.58
C THR A 149 3.64 -4.07 9.73
N ASP A 150 3.82 -5.38 9.72
CA ASP A 150 4.65 -6.12 10.67
C ASP A 150 6.11 -6.22 10.17
N PRO A 151 7.04 -6.74 11.00
CA PRO A 151 8.47 -6.81 10.65
C PRO A 151 8.80 -7.62 9.39
N ALA A 152 7.95 -8.56 8.95
CA ALA A 152 8.22 -9.42 7.80
C ALA A 152 8.33 -8.63 6.49
N VAL A 153 7.80 -7.40 6.43
CA VAL A 153 7.86 -6.53 5.24
C VAL A 153 9.29 -6.26 4.77
N TYR A 154 10.27 -6.21 5.70
CA TYR A 154 11.67 -5.93 5.34
C TYR A 154 12.23 -7.02 4.43
N ASP A 155 12.06 -8.27 4.83
CA ASP A 155 12.53 -9.42 4.05
C ASP A 155 11.74 -9.55 2.76
N LEU A 156 10.44 -9.27 2.81
CA LEU A 156 9.58 -9.29 1.62
C LEU A 156 10.03 -8.25 0.57
N LEU A 157 10.25 -7.00 0.95
CA LEU A 157 10.71 -5.96 0.02
C LEU A 157 12.10 -6.26 -0.56
N LYS A 158 12.99 -6.89 0.21
CA LYS A 158 14.28 -7.37 -0.30
C LYS A 158 14.09 -8.51 -1.31
N ASN A 159 13.26 -9.49 -0.98
CA ASN A 159 12.96 -10.64 -1.85
C ASN A 159 12.23 -10.26 -3.15
N LEU A 160 11.49 -9.15 -3.14
CA LEU A 160 10.88 -8.54 -4.33
C LEU A 160 11.83 -7.61 -5.10
N ASN A 161 13.08 -7.43 -4.64
CA ASN A 161 14.03 -6.46 -5.20
C ASN A 161 13.44 -5.04 -5.29
N LEU A 162 12.72 -4.62 -4.25
CA LEU A 162 12.16 -3.28 -4.13
C LEU A 162 12.89 -2.43 -3.09
N PHE A 163 13.44 -3.07 -2.06
CA PHE A 163 14.02 -2.38 -0.90
C PHE A 163 15.11 -1.35 -1.28
N GLN A 164 15.94 -1.65 -2.27
CA GLN A 164 17.02 -0.78 -2.71
C GLN A 164 16.58 0.55 -3.34
N TYR A 165 15.33 0.65 -3.79
CA TYR A 165 14.81 1.91 -4.37
C TYR A 165 14.34 2.90 -3.31
N PHE A 166 14.06 2.42 -2.10
CA PHE A 166 13.44 3.20 -1.04
C PHE A 166 14.34 3.38 0.18
N THR A 167 15.45 2.64 0.30
CA THR A 167 16.41 2.81 1.39
C THR A 167 17.18 4.13 1.23
N PRO A 168 17.41 4.92 2.30
CA PRO A 168 17.11 4.66 3.72
C PRO A 168 15.73 5.19 4.21
N TYR A 169 14.80 5.52 3.30
CA TYR A 169 13.51 6.16 3.58
C TYR A 169 12.35 5.15 3.69
N THR A 170 12.53 4.10 4.48
CA THR A 170 11.49 3.12 4.79
C THR A 170 11.00 3.29 6.22
N TYR A 171 9.70 3.50 6.39
CA TYR A 171 9.06 3.84 7.66
C TYR A 171 7.88 2.90 7.91
N PHE A 172 8.02 2.00 8.88
CA PHE A 172 6.97 1.03 9.20
C PHE A 172 6.36 1.31 10.56
N SER A 173 5.04 1.15 10.65
CA SER A 173 4.31 1.43 11.89
C SER A 173 4.78 0.57 13.06
N TYR A 174 5.25 -0.65 12.80
CA TYR A 174 5.79 -1.53 13.84
C TYR A 174 6.98 -0.89 14.53
N ASP A 175 7.92 -0.31 13.78
CA ASP A 175 9.15 0.29 14.32
C ASP A 175 8.89 1.66 14.94
N LEU A 176 8.05 2.47 14.29
CA LEU A 176 7.77 3.84 14.72
C LEU A 176 6.75 3.93 15.86
N GLU A 177 5.97 2.87 16.10
CA GLU A 177 4.83 2.85 17.04
C GLU A 177 3.78 3.94 16.75
N ILE A 178 3.78 4.43 15.51
CA ILE A 178 2.83 5.39 14.97
C ILE A 178 2.37 4.81 13.64
N SER A 179 1.06 4.76 13.43
CA SER A 179 0.45 4.21 12.23
C SER A 179 -0.39 5.25 11.50
N LYS A 180 -0.50 5.13 10.19
CA LYS A 180 -1.53 5.82 9.40
C LYS A 180 -2.92 5.41 9.94
N PRO A 181 -3.89 6.34 10.09
CA PRO A 181 -3.92 7.70 9.55
C PRO A 181 -3.38 8.79 10.50
N ASN A 182 -2.65 8.45 11.57
CA ASN A 182 -2.12 9.45 12.50
C ASN A 182 -1.12 10.38 11.77
N PRO A 183 -1.39 11.70 11.69
CA PRO A 183 -0.55 12.63 10.92
C PRO A 183 0.89 12.71 11.43
N LYS A 184 1.14 12.34 12.71
CA LYS A 184 2.47 12.31 13.30
C LYS A 184 3.46 11.41 12.55
N ILE A 185 3.00 10.40 11.81
CA ILE A 185 3.88 9.56 10.99
C ILE A 185 4.51 10.37 9.85
N PHE A 186 3.73 11.24 9.19
CA PHE A 186 4.23 12.11 8.12
C PHE A 186 5.16 13.21 8.66
N ASP A 187 4.87 13.72 9.87
CA ASP A 187 5.77 14.64 10.57
C ASP A 187 7.11 13.99 10.93
N TYR A 188 7.09 12.74 11.39
CA TYR A 188 8.31 11.97 11.65
C TYR A 188 9.13 11.83 10.36
N VAL A 189 8.47 11.41 9.27
CA VAL A 189 9.11 11.19 7.97
C VAL A 189 9.76 12.48 7.46
N ILE A 190 9.04 13.60 7.44
CA ILE A 190 9.60 14.86 6.94
C ILE A 190 10.76 15.35 7.81
N ASN A 191 10.70 15.16 9.13
CA ASN A 191 11.80 15.52 10.03
C ASN A 191 13.06 14.68 9.78
N ASP A 192 12.91 13.37 9.59
CA ASP A 192 14.04 12.49 9.27
C ASP A 192 14.63 12.78 7.90
N VAL A 193 13.78 13.03 6.89
CA VAL A 193 14.20 13.46 5.55
C VAL A 193 14.98 14.79 5.62
N LEU A 194 14.47 15.80 6.33
CA LEU A 194 15.14 17.09 6.50
C LEU A 194 16.48 16.96 7.22
N LYS A 195 16.57 16.07 8.22
CA LYS A 195 17.82 15.81 8.94
C LYS A 195 18.88 15.17 8.03
N LYS A 196 18.47 14.28 7.14
CA LYS A 196 19.37 13.55 6.22
C LYS A 196 19.69 14.35 4.94
N ASN A 197 18.80 15.23 4.50
CA ASN A 197 18.84 15.95 3.21
C ASN A 197 18.40 17.41 3.40
N PRO A 198 19.15 18.23 4.14
CA PRO A 198 18.77 19.63 4.38
C PRO A 198 18.59 20.44 3.09
N GLU A 199 19.27 20.07 2.00
CA GLU A 199 19.17 20.68 0.68
C GLU A 199 17.80 20.51 0.01
N ILE A 200 16.93 19.60 0.49
CA ILE A 200 15.58 19.44 -0.04
C ILE A 200 14.78 20.75 0.05
N THR A 201 15.10 21.63 1.00
CA THR A 201 14.47 22.96 1.15
C THR A 201 15.03 24.03 0.21
N ASN A 202 16.03 23.73 -0.62
CA ASN A 202 16.60 24.71 -1.54
C ASN A 202 15.50 25.29 -2.46
N GLY A 203 15.44 26.63 -2.49
CA GLY A 203 14.43 27.39 -3.24
C GLY A 203 13.07 27.50 -2.57
N LEU A 204 12.91 27.03 -1.33
CA LEU A 204 11.65 27.10 -0.57
C LEU A 204 11.76 28.08 0.59
N LEU A 205 10.65 28.76 0.89
CA LEU A 205 10.60 29.78 1.94
C LEU A 205 10.58 29.17 3.34
N ASP A 206 9.88 28.05 3.51
CA ASP A 206 9.60 27.43 4.79
C ASP A 206 9.27 25.94 4.64
N ARG A 207 9.10 25.27 5.79
CA ARG A 207 8.62 23.88 5.86
C ARG A 207 7.27 23.71 5.17
N GLN A 208 6.36 24.67 5.31
CA GLN A 208 5.00 24.56 4.74
C GLN A 208 5.03 24.51 3.21
N SER A 209 5.98 25.22 2.60
CA SER A 209 6.25 25.18 1.17
C SER A 209 6.73 23.80 0.75
N LEU A 210 7.64 23.18 1.52
CA LEU A 210 8.13 21.82 1.26
C LEU A 210 7.01 20.78 1.29
N LEU A 211 6.06 20.86 2.23
CA LEU A 211 4.97 19.89 2.33
C LEU A 211 4.13 19.82 1.04
N LYS A 212 4.02 20.92 0.28
CA LYS A 212 3.33 20.95 -1.02
C LYS A 212 4.07 20.19 -2.13
N HIS A 213 5.36 19.86 -1.93
CA HIS A 213 6.18 19.03 -2.82
C HIS A 213 6.27 17.57 -2.33
N CYS A 214 5.61 17.23 -1.23
CA CYS A 214 5.59 15.88 -0.67
C CYS A 214 4.32 15.15 -1.12
N TRP A 215 4.48 13.90 -1.52
CA TRP A 215 3.42 13.06 -2.05
C TRP A 215 3.39 11.72 -1.33
N HIS A 216 2.19 11.23 -1.04
CA HIS A 216 1.98 9.85 -0.60
C HIS A 216 1.03 9.15 -1.55
N ILE A 217 1.38 7.93 -1.95
CA ILE A 217 0.65 7.10 -2.90
C ILE A 217 0.27 5.81 -2.18
N GLY A 218 -1.02 5.49 -2.08
CA GLY A 218 -1.49 4.28 -1.43
C GLY A 218 -2.86 3.82 -1.92
N ASP A 219 -3.36 2.70 -1.42
CA ASP A 219 -4.62 2.08 -1.86
C ASP A 219 -5.80 2.33 -0.89
N GLU A 220 -5.56 2.87 0.30
CA GLU A 220 -6.62 3.15 1.28
C GLU A 220 -6.95 4.65 1.38
N ILE A 221 -8.23 5.01 1.25
CA ILE A 221 -8.71 6.41 1.36
C ILE A 221 -8.24 7.08 2.65
N GLU A 222 -8.58 6.48 3.79
CA GLU A 222 -8.35 7.11 5.10
C GLU A 222 -6.87 7.09 5.47
N LYS A 223 -6.22 5.94 5.29
CA LYS A 223 -4.85 5.73 5.75
C LYS A 223 -3.82 6.39 4.84
N ASP A 224 -4.08 6.51 3.55
CA ASP A 224 -3.07 6.99 2.61
C ASP A 224 -3.41 8.37 2.06
N MET A 225 -4.52 8.49 1.34
CA MET A 225 -4.87 9.73 0.66
C MET A 225 -5.22 10.86 1.65
N LEU A 226 -6.17 10.61 2.56
CA LEU A 226 -6.63 11.61 3.52
C LEU A 226 -5.61 11.86 4.63
N ALA A 227 -4.91 10.81 5.10
CA ALA A 227 -3.86 11.01 6.10
C ALA A 227 -2.72 11.91 5.59
N ALA A 228 -2.31 11.75 4.33
CA ALA A 228 -1.32 12.60 3.69
C ALA A 228 -1.83 14.04 3.51
N GLU A 229 -3.06 14.20 3.02
CA GLU A 229 -3.68 15.52 2.90
C GLU A 229 -3.78 16.25 4.25
N ASN A 230 -4.21 15.55 5.29
CA ASN A 230 -4.32 16.07 6.65
C ASN A 230 -2.95 16.46 7.24
N ALA A 231 -1.87 15.83 6.79
CA ALA A 231 -0.49 16.22 7.11
C ALA A 231 0.06 17.36 6.23
N GLY A 232 -0.77 17.92 5.34
CA GLY A 232 -0.38 19.00 4.42
C GLY A 232 0.37 18.54 3.18
N TRP A 233 0.46 17.23 2.94
CA TRP A 233 1.04 16.63 1.73
C TRP A 233 0.00 16.54 0.62
N ASN A 234 0.40 16.02 -0.54
CA ASN A 234 -0.52 15.57 -1.58
C ASN A 234 -0.77 14.07 -1.42
N GLY A 235 -2.02 13.63 -1.64
CA GLY A 235 -2.44 12.24 -1.52
C GLY A 235 -2.90 11.66 -2.86
N ILE A 236 -2.41 10.49 -3.24
CA ILE A 236 -2.89 9.74 -4.39
C ILE A 236 -3.46 8.41 -3.90
N LEU A 237 -4.74 8.20 -4.18
CA LEU A 237 -5.42 6.92 -4.04
C LEU A 237 -5.28 6.11 -5.33
N VAL A 238 -4.68 4.93 -5.24
CA VAL A 238 -4.54 4.00 -6.35
C VAL A 238 -5.68 2.98 -6.30
N ASP A 239 -6.84 3.35 -6.85
CA ASP A 239 -8.04 2.51 -6.84
C ASP A 239 -8.15 1.67 -8.14
N ARG A 240 -7.41 0.56 -8.17
CA ARG A 240 -7.27 -0.29 -9.37
C ARG A 240 -8.59 -0.85 -9.88
N LEU A 241 -9.44 -1.25 -8.94
CA LEU A 241 -10.72 -1.90 -9.21
C LEU A 241 -11.92 -0.94 -9.11
N ASP A 242 -11.68 0.35 -8.90
CA ASP A 242 -12.72 1.36 -8.67
C ASP A 242 -13.67 0.97 -7.51
N LYS A 243 -13.07 0.44 -6.43
CA LYS A 243 -13.78 -0.07 -5.23
C LYS A 243 -14.61 1.03 -4.56
N HIS A 244 -14.20 2.28 -4.76
CA HIS A 244 -14.81 3.46 -4.15
C HIS A 244 -15.70 4.25 -5.10
N GLY A 245 -15.78 3.87 -6.39
CA GLY A 245 -16.66 4.50 -7.39
C GLY A 245 -16.19 5.88 -7.87
N TYR A 246 -14.93 6.25 -7.64
CA TYR A 246 -14.41 7.55 -8.06
C TYR A 246 -14.05 7.60 -9.55
N LEU A 247 -13.68 6.48 -10.16
CA LEU A 247 -13.17 6.42 -11.53
C LEU A 247 -14.26 6.11 -12.57
N GLY A 248 -15.33 5.44 -12.15
CA GLY A 248 -16.54 5.13 -12.91
C GLY A 248 -17.59 6.24 -12.82
N ASP A 249 -18.80 5.88 -12.41
CA ASP A 249 -19.89 6.84 -12.18
C ASP A 249 -19.75 7.45 -10.78
N TYR A 250 -19.44 8.74 -10.72
CA TYR A 250 -19.24 9.47 -9.47
C TYR A 250 -20.45 9.44 -8.53
N SER A 251 -21.66 9.16 -9.05
CA SER A 251 -22.86 8.96 -8.22
C SER A 251 -22.83 7.65 -7.40
N SER A 252 -21.96 6.71 -7.79
CA SER A 252 -21.77 5.41 -7.12
C SER A 252 -20.71 5.44 -6.02
N LYS A 253 -20.24 6.63 -5.62
CA LYS A 253 -19.23 6.79 -4.57
C LYS A 253 -19.68 6.13 -3.26
N ARG A 254 -18.82 5.29 -2.70
CA ARG A 254 -19.07 4.70 -1.37
C ARG A 254 -17.80 4.57 -0.55
N SER A 255 -17.97 4.60 0.77
CA SER A 255 -16.93 4.20 1.71
C SER A 255 -17.04 2.69 1.96
N MET A 256 -15.89 2.04 2.12
CA MET A 256 -15.83 0.65 2.56
C MET A 256 -15.74 0.61 4.08
N THR A 257 -16.41 -0.35 4.69
CA THR A 257 -16.29 -0.64 6.13
C THR A 257 -14.93 -1.27 6.45
N GLU A 258 -14.50 -1.23 7.71
CA GLU A 258 -13.26 -1.93 8.14
C GLU A 258 -13.29 -3.42 7.81
N HIS A 259 -14.47 -4.05 7.87
CA HIS A 259 -14.65 -5.45 7.52
C HIS A 259 -14.41 -5.70 6.03
N GLU A 260 -15.00 -4.87 5.15
CA GLU A 260 -14.78 -4.98 3.71
C GLU A 260 -13.32 -4.70 3.34
N LEU A 261 -12.67 -3.71 3.97
CA LEU A 261 -11.24 -3.44 3.76
C LEU A 261 -10.36 -4.62 4.18
N LEU A 262 -10.72 -5.30 5.28
CA LEU A 262 -9.98 -6.48 5.73
C LEU A 262 -10.13 -7.66 4.76
N LEU A 263 -11.35 -7.91 4.26
CA LEU A 263 -11.61 -8.96 3.27
C LEU A 263 -10.93 -8.64 1.93
N ASP A 264 -10.99 -7.38 1.50
CA ASP A 264 -10.33 -6.93 0.29
C ASP A 264 -8.81 -7.23 0.36
N LYS A 265 -8.14 -6.95 1.49
CA LYS A 265 -6.71 -7.23 1.63
C LYS A 265 -6.32 -8.69 1.41
N ILE A 266 -7.19 -9.64 1.75
CA ILE A 266 -6.89 -11.08 1.59
C ILE A 266 -7.34 -11.65 0.24
N ASP A 267 -8.15 -10.91 -0.51
CA ASP A 267 -8.75 -11.33 -1.77
C ASP A 267 -8.13 -10.59 -2.97
N GLN A 268 -6.80 -10.62 -3.07
CA GLN A 268 -6.07 -9.96 -4.14
C GLN A 268 -5.41 -10.98 -5.07
N HIS A 269 -5.46 -10.67 -6.37
CA HIS A 269 -4.79 -11.45 -7.41
C HIS A 269 -4.15 -10.48 -8.40
N VAL A 270 -2.83 -10.27 -8.27
CA VAL A 270 -2.08 -9.27 -9.04
C VAL A 270 -2.36 -9.27 -10.55
N GLN A 271 -2.40 -10.45 -11.19
CA GLN A 271 -2.64 -10.57 -12.63
C GLN A 271 -4.06 -10.12 -13.01
N ASN A 272 -5.10 -10.66 -12.37
CA ASN A 272 -6.49 -10.29 -12.62
C ASN A 272 -6.73 -8.79 -12.39
N ILE A 273 -6.14 -8.24 -11.32
CA ILE A 273 -6.24 -6.81 -11.03
C ILE A 273 -5.58 -5.98 -12.14
N TRP A 274 -4.39 -6.39 -12.58
CA TRP A 274 -3.66 -5.71 -13.64
C TRP A 274 -4.42 -5.74 -14.97
N GLU A 275 -4.99 -6.89 -15.36
CA GLU A 275 -5.81 -7.02 -16.57
C GLU A 275 -6.96 -6.02 -16.60
N ILE A 276 -7.57 -5.73 -15.44
CA ILE A 276 -8.66 -4.75 -15.31
C ILE A 276 -8.18 -3.30 -15.38
N CYS A 277 -7.06 -2.97 -14.72
CA CYS A 277 -6.69 -1.58 -14.49
C CYS A 277 -5.66 -1.01 -15.47
N HIS A 278 -4.84 -1.84 -16.13
CA HIS A 278 -3.66 -1.39 -16.86
C HIS A 278 -3.97 -0.49 -18.06
N ALA A 279 -5.12 -0.68 -18.71
CA ALA A 279 -5.54 0.07 -19.88
C ALA A 279 -6.25 1.38 -19.54
N LYS A 280 -6.64 1.58 -18.28
CA LYS A 280 -7.30 2.82 -17.84
C LYS A 280 -6.28 3.95 -17.84
N ASP A 281 -6.61 5.03 -18.53
CA ASP A 281 -5.72 6.12 -18.87
C ASP A 281 -6.28 7.48 -18.42
N TRP A 282 -7.13 7.48 -17.38
CA TRP A 282 -7.71 8.69 -16.79
C TRP A 282 -7.55 8.70 -15.27
N PHE A 283 -7.74 9.86 -14.67
CA PHE A 283 -7.80 10.04 -13.23
C PHE A 283 -8.85 11.08 -12.83
N VAL A 284 -9.14 11.15 -11.54
CA VAL A 284 -10.01 12.19 -10.97
C VAL A 284 -9.23 12.97 -9.93
N GLN A 285 -9.17 14.28 -10.11
CA GLN A 285 -8.68 15.21 -9.09
C GLN A 285 -9.85 15.61 -8.19
N LEU A 286 -9.78 15.23 -6.92
CA LEU A 286 -10.86 15.48 -5.96
C LEU A 286 -10.80 16.88 -5.36
N ASN A 287 -9.60 17.42 -5.19
CA ASN A 287 -9.34 18.79 -4.76
C ASN A 287 -7.90 19.21 -5.17
N GLU A 288 -7.38 20.29 -4.60
CA GLU A 288 -6.03 20.80 -4.95
C GLU A 288 -4.88 19.84 -4.59
N ARG A 289 -5.11 18.86 -3.72
CA ARG A 289 -4.09 17.98 -3.13
C ARG A 289 -4.34 16.49 -3.31
N THR A 290 -5.55 16.09 -3.67
CA THR A 290 -5.93 14.67 -3.72
C THR A 290 -6.38 14.20 -5.10
N PHE A 291 -5.94 13.00 -5.45
CA PHE A 291 -6.11 12.38 -6.77
C PHE A 291 -6.50 10.92 -6.60
N VAL A 292 -7.37 10.43 -7.49
CA VAL A 292 -7.68 9.01 -7.61
C VAL A 292 -7.24 8.52 -8.98
N VAL A 293 -6.43 7.47 -9.01
CA VAL A 293 -5.82 6.91 -10.22
C VAL A 293 -6.09 5.40 -10.29
N PRO A 294 -6.23 4.82 -11.49
CA PRO A 294 -6.39 3.39 -11.66
C PRO A 294 -5.08 2.61 -11.56
N ASN A 295 -3.95 3.24 -11.87
CA ASN A 295 -2.64 2.60 -11.94
C ASN A 295 -1.48 3.60 -11.80
N ILE A 296 -0.26 3.10 -11.62
CA ILE A 296 0.94 3.92 -11.43
C ILE A 296 1.42 4.50 -12.76
N ARG A 297 1.06 3.90 -13.91
CA ARG A 297 1.26 4.53 -15.23
C ARG A 297 0.60 5.91 -15.28
N VAL A 298 -0.63 6.07 -14.80
CA VAL A 298 -1.31 7.38 -14.75
C VAL A 298 -0.60 8.34 -13.80
N VAL A 299 -0.09 7.87 -12.66
CA VAL A 299 0.75 8.69 -11.76
C VAL A 299 2.01 9.21 -12.46
N LYS A 300 2.63 8.37 -13.31
CA LYS A 300 3.76 8.80 -14.16
C LYS A 300 3.37 10.02 -15.00
N HIS A 301 2.23 9.98 -15.70
CA HIS A 301 1.76 11.10 -16.54
C HIS A 301 1.47 12.35 -15.68
N ILE A 302 0.92 12.20 -14.48
CA ILE A 302 0.68 13.31 -13.54
C ILE A 302 1.99 14.05 -13.19
N PHE A 303 3.08 13.33 -12.91
CA PHE A 303 4.36 13.95 -12.52
C PHE A 303 5.26 14.35 -13.68
N LEU A 304 5.20 13.61 -14.79
CA LEU A 304 6.04 13.86 -15.96
C LEU A 304 5.36 14.82 -16.94
N GLN A 305 4.05 15.04 -16.88
CA GLN A 305 3.32 15.87 -17.86
C GLN A 305 3.58 15.44 -19.32
N GLU A 306 3.75 14.13 -19.49
CA GLU A 306 3.93 13.38 -20.74
C GLU A 306 2.78 12.40 -20.85
#